data_AF-A0A3B0QSC1-F1
#
_entry.id   AF-A0A3B0QSC1-F1
#
_cell.length_a   1.000
_cell.length_b   1.000
_cell.length_c   1.000
_cell.angle_alpha   90.00
_cell.angle_beta   90.00
_cell.angle_gamma   90.00
#
_symmetry.space_group_name_H-M   'P 1'
#
loop_
_entity.id
_entity.type
_entity.pdbx_description
1 polymer ?
#
loop_
_entity_poly.entity_id
_entity_poly.type
_entity_poly.pdbx_seq_one_letter_code
_entity_poly.pdbx_strand_id
1 'polypeptide(L)'
;YGAFVAGLDAGFIHNHWPMMSEGKFMHETVYIEQNPLYKNFIEGKSGVQFVHRILAYIVAALIFVIWFKAKKMTLTIYQERGINILLLMVSIQFLLGVFTILLQVPVWLGVAHQIGAFVLLSAMTFTLHRFSK
;
A
#
# COMPACT_ATOMS: atom_id res chain seq x y z
N TYR A 1 -5.99 -0.69 -6.44
CA TYR A 1 -4.67 -0.59 -7.10
C TYR A 1 -3.78 -1.81 -6.91
N GLY A 2 -3.63 -2.41 -5.72
CA GLY A 2 -2.84 -3.66 -5.59
C GLY A 2 -3.29 -4.79 -6.55
N ALA A 3 -4.60 -4.99 -6.68
CA ALA A 3 -5.16 -5.94 -7.66
C ALA A 3 -4.84 -5.58 -9.12
N PHE A 4 -4.76 -4.29 -9.46
CA PHE A 4 -4.38 -3.83 -10.81
C PHE A 4 -2.90 -4.10 -11.07
N VAL A 5 -2.03 -3.89 -10.06
CA VAL A 5 -0.60 -4.21 -10.15
C VAL A 5 -0.40 -5.70 -10.41
N ALA A 6 -1.14 -6.56 -9.69
CA ALA A 6 -1.09 -8.00 -9.87
C ALA A 6 -1.67 -8.43 -11.23
N GLY A 7 -2.83 -7.91 -11.63
CA GLY A 7 -3.52 -8.31 -12.85
C GLY A 7 -2.81 -7.89 -14.15
N LEU A 8 -1.99 -6.83 -14.12
CA LEU A 8 -1.22 -6.35 -15.26
C LEU A 8 0.25 -6.82 -15.26
N ASP A 9 0.64 -7.63 -14.27
CA ASP A 9 2.05 -7.96 -14.00
C ASP A 9 2.93 -6.70 -13.87
N ALA A 10 2.37 -5.61 -13.37
CA ALA A 10 3.05 -4.32 -13.27
C ALA A 10 4.16 -4.31 -12.20
N GLY A 11 4.16 -5.31 -11.32
CA GLY A 11 5.19 -5.49 -10.29
C GLY A 11 6.60 -5.71 -10.85
N PHE A 12 6.73 -6.13 -12.11
CA PHE A 12 8.01 -6.44 -12.76
C PHE A 12 8.65 -5.27 -13.54
N ILE A 13 8.01 -4.10 -13.62
CA ILE A 13 8.49 -3.00 -14.47
C ILE A 13 9.55 -2.14 -13.78
N HIS A 14 9.24 -1.62 -12.58
CA HIS A 14 10.16 -0.75 -11.84
C HIS A 14 10.60 -1.40 -10.52
N ASN A 15 11.54 -2.34 -10.54
CA ASN A 15 11.99 -3.06 -9.33
C ASN A 15 13.00 -2.30 -8.46
N HIS A 16 12.72 -1.02 -8.23
CA HIS A 16 13.51 -0.12 -7.40
C HIS A 16 12.61 0.52 -6.34
N TRP A 17 13.20 0.91 -5.21
CA TRP A 17 12.55 1.68 -4.16
C TRP A 17 13.58 2.57 -3.46
N PRO A 18 13.29 3.84 -3.12
CA PRO A 18 11.99 4.53 -3.28
C PRO A 18 11.73 5.04 -4.71
N MET A 19 12.77 5.15 -5.54
CA MET A 19 12.66 5.59 -6.93
C MET A 19 12.11 4.48 -7.84
N MET A 20 11.59 4.87 -9.00
CA MET A 20 11.36 3.97 -10.14
C MET A 20 12.69 3.76 -10.91
N SER A 21 12.64 3.06 -12.03
CA SER A 21 13.83 2.81 -12.87
C SER A 21 14.54 4.11 -13.25
N GLU A 22 15.84 4.02 -13.50
CA GLU A 22 16.71 5.17 -13.85
C GLU A 22 16.82 6.24 -12.74
N GLY A 23 16.45 5.92 -11.50
CA GLY A 23 16.50 6.86 -10.38
C GLY A 23 15.42 7.95 -10.42
N LYS A 24 14.44 7.84 -11.33
CA LYS A 24 13.32 8.78 -11.43
C LYS A 24 12.27 8.47 -10.36
N PHE A 25 11.75 9.48 -9.65
CA PHE A 25 10.65 9.27 -8.70
C PHE A 25 9.34 8.87 -9.42
N MET A 26 9.04 9.53 -10.53
CA MET A 26 7.99 9.17 -11.48
C MET A 26 8.67 8.96 -12.84
N HIS A 27 8.68 7.73 -13.33
CA HIS A 27 9.24 7.43 -14.65
C HIS A 27 8.31 7.95 -15.76
N GLU A 28 8.85 8.35 -16.91
CA GLU A 28 8.04 8.93 -18.01
C GLU A 28 6.97 7.97 -18.56
N THR A 29 7.24 6.65 -18.52
CA THR A 29 6.28 5.60 -18.90
C THR A 29 5.00 5.63 -18.06
N VAL A 30 4.98 6.30 -16.91
CA VAL A 30 3.76 6.55 -16.12
C VAL A 30 2.69 7.32 -16.90
N TYR A 31 3.05 8.11 -17.91
CA TYR A 31 2.11 8.95 -18.66
C TYR A 31 2.21 8.82 -20.19
N ILE A 32 3.14 8.03 -20.72
CA ILE A 32 3.32 7.84 -22.18
C ILE A 32 3.05 6.40 -22.67
N GLU A 33 2.86 5.42 -21.78
CA GLU A 33 2.69 3.99 -22.13
C GLU A 33 1.38 3.71 -22.90
N GLN A 34 0.32 4.47 -22.63
CA GLN A 34 -1.02 4.32 -23.19
C GLN A 34 -1.58 5.66 -23.70
N ASN A 35 -2.51 5.59 -24.66
CA ASN A 35 -3.23 6.74 -25.20
C ASN A 35 -4.74 6.42 -25.27
N PRO A 36 -5.66 7.26 -24.77
CA PRO A 36 -5.47 8.55 -24.07
C PRO A 36 -4.83 8.45 -22.68
N LEU A 37 -4.31 9.58 -22.19
CA LEU A 37 -3.49 9.69 -20.96
C LEU A 37 -4.08 8.95 -19.75
N TYR A 38 -5.40 9.00 -19.53
CA TYR A 38 -6.03 8.37 -18.37
C TYR A 38 -5.83 6.85 -18.32
N LYS A 39 -5.66 6.19 -19.48
CA LYS A 39 -5.43 4.75 -19.56
C LYS A 39 -4.12 4.33 -18.91
N ASN A 40 -3.12 5.20 -18.86
CA ASN A 40 -1.86 4.88 -18.18
C ASN A 40 -2.05 4.57 -16.70
N PHE A 41 -3.07 5.15 -16.07
CA PHE A 41 -3.34 4.98 -14.65
C PHE A 41 -4.29 3.81 -14.34
N ILE A 42 -4.84 3.13 -15.35
CA ILE A 42 -5.80 2.03 -15.19
C ILE A 42 -5.31 0.76 -15.90
N GLU A 43 -4.77 0.89 -17.10
CA GLU A 43 -4.31 -0.20 -17.98
C GLU A 43 -2.77 -0.18 -18.14
N GLY A 44 -2.13 0.99 -17.99
CA GLY A 44 -0.68 1.12 -18.08
C GLY A 44 0.03 0.56 -16.85
N LYS A 45 1.03 -0.30 -17.06
CA LYS A 45 1.75 -0.97 -15.98
C LYS A 45 2.49 0.03 -15.10
N SER A 46 3.22 0.96 -15.72
CA SER A 46 4.03 1.95 -15.02
C SER A 46 3.16 2.87 -14.17
N GLY A 47 2.06 3.36 -14.73
CA GLY A 47 1.16 4.28 -14.04
C GLY A 47 0.39 3.61 -12.91
N VAL A 48 -0.13 2.40 -13.11
CA VAL A 48 -0.76 1.61 -12.06
C VAL A 48 0.21 1.31 -10.91
N GLN A 49 1.46 0.95 -11.22
CA GLN A 49 2.48 0.69 -10.21
C GLN A 49 2.81 1.96 -9.42
N PHE A 50 2.98 3.10 -10.09
CA PHE A 50 3.24 4.39 -9.45
C PHE A 50 2.09 4.80 -8.52
N VAL A 51 0.84 4.78 -9.00
CA VAL A 51 -0.33 5.13 -8.19
C VAL A 51 -0.44 4.23 -6.96
N HIS A 52 -0.19 2.92 -7.11
CA HIS A 52 -0.21 2.02 -5.97
C HIS A 52 0.80 2.40 -4.88
N ARG A 53 2.03 2.78 -5.26
CA ARG A 53 3.07 3.23 -4.31
C ARG A 53 2.66 4.52 -3.59
N ILE A 54 2.15 5.51 -4.32
CA ILE A 54 1.71 6.77 -3.73
C ILE A 54 0.57 6.55 -2.75
N LEU A 55 -0.42 5.73 -3.11
CA LEU A 55 -1.50 5.38 -2.19
C LEU A 55 -0.98 4.64 -0.95
N ALA A 56 0.02 3.76 -1.07
CA ALA A 56 0.63 3.09 0.07
C ALA A 56 1.30 4.08 1.04
N TYR A 57 2.05 5.07 0.54
CA TYR A 57 2.63 6.13 1.37
C TYR A 57 1.55 6.95 2.08
N ILE A 58 0.50 7.34 1.36
CA ILE A 58 -0.62 8.12 1.93
C ILE A 58 -1.32 7.33 3.03
N VAL A 59 -1.66 6.06 2.80
CA VAL A 59 -2.33 5.21 3.79
C VAL A 59 -1.47 5.01 5.04
N ALA A 60 -0.17 4.74 4.87
CA ALA A 60 0.76 4.60 5.98
C ALA A 60 0.84 5.90 6.82
N ALA A 61 0.95 7.05 6.16
CA ALA A 61 0.95 8.35 6.83
C ALA A 61 -0.36 8.63 7.57
N LEU A 62 -1.51 8.34 6.96
CA LEU A 62 -2.82 8.52 7.60
C LEU A 62 -2.98 7.64 8.85
N ILE A 63 -2.59 6.36 8.77
CA ILE A 63 -2.65 5.45 9.92
C ILE A 63 -1.70 5.91 11.03
N PHE A 64 -0.50 6.39 10.69
CA PHE A 64 0.42 6.96 11.67
C PHE A 64 -0.18 8.19 12.36
N VAL A 65 -0.81 9.10 11.60
CA VAL A 65 -1.49 10.28 12.17
C VAL A 65 -2.65 9.88 13.09
N ILE A 66 -3.46 8.88 12.70
CA ILE A 66 -4.54 8.35 13.53
C ILE A 66 -3.98 7.81 14.85
N TRP A 67 -2.94 6.98 14.77
CA TRP A 67 -2.27 6.43 15.96
C TRP A 67 -1.67 7.53 16.85
N PHE A 68 -1.05 8.54 16.26
CA PHE A 68 -0.47 9.65 17.02
C PHE A 68 -1.53 10.47 17.75
N LYS A 69 -2.66 10.77 17.09
CA LYS A 69 -3.78 11.48 17.71
C LYS A 69 -4.43 10.67 18.83
N ALA A 70 -4.56 9.36 18.64
CA ALA A 70 -5.15 8.46 19.61
C ALA A 70 -4.41 8.40 20.95
N LYS A 71 -3.09 8.63 20.96
CA LYS A 71 -2.32 8.73 22.22
C LYS A 71 -2.77 9.86 23.14
N LYS A 72 -3.48 10.86 22.62
CA LYS A 72 -4.01 11.99 23.37
C LYS A 72 -5.45 11.77 23.85
N MET A 73 -6.04 10.61 23.57
CA MET A 73 -7.42 10.28 23.89
C MET A 73 -7.48 9.27 25.03
N THR A 74 -8.54 9.31 25.83
CA THR A 74 -8.85 8.25 26.80
C THR A 74 -9.55 7.11 26.07
N LEU A 75 -8.84 6.01 25.84
CA LEU A 75 -9.32 4.87 25.06
C LEU A 75 -9.66 3.68 25.95
N THR A 76 -10.63 2.88 25.52
CA THR A 76 -10.81 1.53 26.06
C THR A 76 -9.67 0.61 25.60
N ILE A 77 -9.42 -0.47 26.33
CA ILE A 77 -8.38 -1.46 25.99
C ILE A 77 -8.53 -2.00 24.56
N TYR A 78 -9.77 -2.15 24.07
CA TYR A 78 -10.03 -2.65 22.72
C TYR A 78 -9.72 -1.61 21.63
N GLN A 79 -9.99 -0.33 21.90
CA GLN A 79 -9.66 0.77 20.99
C GLN A 79 -8.15 0.97 20.88
N GLU A 80 -7.44 0.94 22.00
CA GLU A 80 -5.97 1.04 22.03
C GLU A 80 -5.32 -0.13 21.29
N ARG A 81 -5.76 -1.37 21.56
CA ARG A 81 -5.29 -2.56 20.84
C ARG A 81 -5.57 -2.47 19.33
N GLY A 82 -6.78 -2.04 18.94
CA GLY A 82 -7.14 -1.89 17.53
C GLY A 82 -6.20 -0.95 16.78
N ILE A 83 -5.91 0.22 17.35
CA ILE A 83 -5.01 1.21 16.72
C ILE A 83 -3.56 0.72 16.68
N ASN A 84 -3.07 0.09 17.75
CA ASN A 84 -1.71 -0.47 17.75
C ASN A 84 -1.56 -1.60 16.71
N ILE A 85 -2.58 -2.48 16.59
CA ILE A 85 -2.62 -3.52 15.54
C ILE A 85 -2.66 -2.87 14.15
N LEU A 86 -3.45 -1.81 13.96
CA LEU A 86 -3.54 -1.12 12.68
C LEU A 86 -2.17 -0.54 12.24
N LEU A 87 -1.44 0.09 13.17
CA LEU A 87 -0.09 0.60 12.92
C LEU A 87 0.90 -0.53 12.60
N LEU A 88 0.87 -1.61 13.37
CA LEU A 88 1.73 -2.76 13.13
C LEU A 88 1.47 -3.39 11.75
N MET A 89 0.20 -3.64 11.45
CA MET A 89 -0.20 -4.31 10.21
C MET A 89 0.08 -3.44 8.98
N VAL A 90 -0.13 -2.12 9.02
CA VAL A 90 0.25 -1.27 7.88
C VAL A 90 1.75 -1.24 7.67
N SER A 91 2.55 -1.29 8.76
CA SER A 91 4.01 -1.32 8.67
C SER A 91 4.51 -2.61 8.03
N ILE A 92 3.97 -3.77 8.47
CA ILE A 92 4.26 -5.08 7.87
C ILE A 92 3.84 -5.08 6.40
N GLN A 93 2.62 -4.62 6.10
CA GLN A 93 2.09 -4.58 4.75
C GLN A 93 2.96 -3.74 3.81
N PHE A 94 3.37 -2.56 4.27
CA PHE A 94 4.22 -1.67 3.51
C PHE A 94 5.59 -2.31 3.21
N LEU A 95 6.22 -2.91 4.22
CA LEU A 95 7.49 -3.62 4.05
C LEU A 95 7.38 -4.81 3.10
N LEU A 96 6.32 -5.62 3.21
CA LEU A 96 6.04 -6.71 2.27
C LEU A 96 5.89 -6.18 0.84
N GLY A 97 5.21 -5.05 0.63
CA GLY A 97 5.09 -4.40 -0.68
C GLY A 97 6.44 -3.94 -1.24
N VAL A 98 7.28 -3.32 -0.39
CA VAL A 98 8.65 -2.91 -0.76
C VAL A 98 9.50 -4.13 -1.15
N PHE A 99 9.52 -5.19 -0.33
CA PHE A 99 10.29 -6.41 -0.64
C PHE A 99 9.77 -7.13 -1.88
N THR A 100 8.45 -7.14 -2.11
CA THR A 100 7.87 -7.70 -3.34
C THR A 100 8.44 -7.01 -4.57
N ILE A 101 8.63 -5.68 -4.53
CA ILE A 101 9.23 -4.94 -5.64
C ILE A 101 10.74 -5.21 -5.73
N LEU A 102 11.48 -5.10 -4.62
CA LEU A 102 12.94 -5.25 -4.63
C LEU A 102 13.40 -6.65 -5.07
N LEU A 103 12.62 -7.68 -4.75
CA LEU A 103 12.94 -9.08 -5.05
C LEU A 103 12.25 -9.60 -6.32
N GLN A 104 11.71 -8.71 -7.16
CA GLN A 104 11.08 -9.05 -8.44
C GLN A 104 9.89 -10.02 -8.32
N VAL A 105 8.97 -9.69 -7.41
CA VAL A 105 7.68 -10.36 -7.22
C VAL A 105 7.79 -11.89 -7.01
N PRO A 106 8.56 -12.39 -6.02
CA PRO A 106 8.49 -13.81 -5.67
C PRO A 106 7.06 -14.16 -5.26
N VAL A 107 6.51 -15.25 -5.81
CA VAL A 107 5.10 -15.60 -5.65
C VAL A 107 4.68 -15.62 -4.17
N TRP A 108 5.52 -16.20 -3.30
CA TRP A 108 5.23 -16.29 -1.87
C TRP A 108 5.17 -14.91 -1.18
N LEU A 109 5.98 -13.93 -1.61
CA LEU A 109 5.90 -12.54 -1.11
C LEU A 109 4.65 -11.85 -1.62
N GLY A 110 4.31 -12.04 -2.90
CA GLY A 110 3.07 -11.52 -3.48
C GLY A 110 1.84 -12.04 -2.74
N VAL A 111 1.79 -13.34 -2.44
CA VAL A 111 0.72 -13.98 -1.66
C VAL A 111 0.71 -13.48 -0.21
N ALA A 112 1.88 -13.41 0.45
CA ALA A 112 1.98 -12.88 1.81
C ALA A 112 1.47 -11.43 1.90
N HIS A 113 1.82 -10.60 0.91
CA HIS A 113 1.33 -9.22 0.80
C HIS A 113 -0.19 -9.17 0.58
N GLN A 114 -0.77 -10.06 -0.23
CA GLN A 114 -2.24 -10.12 -0.42
C GLN A 114 -2.97 -10.54 0.87
N ILE A 115 -2.47 -11.57 1.56
CA ILE A 115 -3.03 -12.02 2.85
C ILE A 115 -2.90 -10.92 3.90
N GLY A 116 -1.75 -10.25 3.96
CA GLY A 116 -1.52 -9.10 4.83
C GLY A 116 -2.52 -7.96 4.59
N ALA A 117 -2.88 -7.68 3.33
CA ALA A 117 -3.89 -6.69 2.99
C ALA A 117 -5.28 -7.06 3.54
N PHE A 118 -5.65 -8.35 3.48
CA PHE A 118 -6.89 -8.85 4.04
C PHE A 118 -6.92 -8.70 5.57
N VAL A 119 -5.84 -9.09 6.26
CA VAL A 119 -5.71 -8.93 7.73
C VAL A 119 -5.75 -7.45 8.12
N LEU A 120 -5.08 -6.57 7.38
CA LEU A 120 -5.12 -5.12 7.60
C LEU A 120 -6.54 -4.57 7.45
N LEU A 121 -7.29 -5.03 6.44
CA LEU A 121 -8.70 -4.66 6.26
C LEU A 121 -9.54 -5.11 7.46
N SER A 122 -9.39 -6.36 7.91
CA SER A 122 -10.09 -6.86 9.09
C SER A 122 -9.76 -6.05 10.36
N ALA A 123 -8.48 -5.71 10.57
CA ALA A 123 -8.05 -4.87 11.68
C ALA A 123 -8.65 -3.46 11.61
N MET A 124 -8.76 -2.88 10.40
CA MET A 124 -9.40 -1.59 10.18
C MET A 124 -10.89 -1.64 10.50
N THR A 125 -11.62 -2.66 10.01
CA THR A 125 -13.05 -2.84 10.30
C THR A 125 -13.29 -3.04 11.81
N PHE A 126 -12.48 -3.87 12.46
CA PHE A 126 -12.55 -4.06 13.92
C PHE A 126 -12.33 -2.73 14.66
N THR A 127 -11.28 -1.99 14.30
CA THR A 127 -10.97 -0.70 14.92
C THR A 127 -12.12 0.28 14.73
N LEU A 128 -12.61 0.44 13.50
CA LEU A 128 -13.74 1.33 13.21
C LEU A 128 -15.00 0.97 14.02
N HIS A 129 -15.31 -0.32 14.14
CA HIS A 129 -16.42 -0.79 14.95
C HIS A 129 -16.24 -0.42 16.43
N ARG A 130 -15.03 -0.54 16.99
CA ARG A 130 -14.74 -0.16 18.39
C ARG A 130 -14.78 1.35 18.64
N PHE A 131 -14.68 2.17 17.60
CA PHE A 131 -14.79 3.63 17.67
C PHE A 131 -16.18 4.16 17.29
N SER A 132 -17.05 3.29 16.77
CA SER A 132 -18.44 3.61 16.50
C SER A 132 -19.24 3.59 17.81
N LYS A 133 -20.25 4.45 17.90
CA LYS A 133 -21.15 4.56 19.06
C LYS A 133 -22.10 3.37 19.15
#